data_AF-A0A955PZ93-F1
#
_entry.id   AF-A0A955PZ93-F1
#
_cell.length_a   1.000
_cell.length_b   1.000
_cell.length_c   1.000
_cell.angle_alpha   90.00
_cell.angle_beta   90.00
_cell.angle_gamma   90.00
#
_symmetry.space_group_name_H-M   'P 1'
#
loop_
_entity.id
_entity.type
_entity.pdbx_description
1 polymer ?
#
loop_
_entity_poly.entity_id
_entity_poly.type
_entity_poly.pdbx_seq_one_letter_code
_entity_poly.pdbx_strand_id
1 'polypeptide(L)'
;MPNTWYQSTHLRLLLITTSAGGILFSLVEKGWVFSVIFALGTLVAGILVVWVRQPRWKNVTLILLSVFACLAIAEILCLLLNRTDESYSGEYTTSYFRSDGEDGDLGYEPNPGNFTVQKYHRDHLVYSQTYAITPQRIRETPQKVRAESCNVVFFGGSYTFGEGVGDHETMPYFFAKEGDGKFNVYNLGFHGYGPHQMLRALETERLKAIVDGPVHLVIYQGIQSHVDRVAGNTFWDHYGPRYTLMP
;
A
#
# COMPACT_ATOMS: atom_id res chain seq x y z
N MET A 1 -24.26 45.25 -33.03
CA MET A 1 -23.59 44.68 -31.84
C MET A 1 -23.68 43.16 -31.93
N PRO A 2 -22.58 42.41 -32.13
CA PRO A 2 -22.66 40.96 -32.23
C PRO A 2 -22.63 40.33 -30.83
N ASN A 3 -23.62 39.45 -30.60
CA ASN A 3 -23.86 38.69 -29.39
C ASN A 3 -22.69 37.75 -29.04
N THR A 4 -22.02 38.01 -27.92
CA THR A 4 -20.84 37.28 -27.40
C THR A 4 -21.17 36.06 -26.51
N TRP A 5 -22.44 35.68 -26.37
CA TRP A 5 -22.85 34.66 -25.40
C TRP A 5 -22.33 33.24 -25.71
N TYR A 6 -22.02 32.93 -26.98
CA TYR A 6 -21.60 31.58 -27.41
C TYR A 6 -20.16 31.23 -26.98
N GLN A 7 -19.27 32.20 -26.77
CA GLN A 7 -17.87 31.91 -26.39
C GLN A 7 -17.71 31.49 -24.91
N SER A 8 -18.67 31.83 -24.04
CA SER A 8 -18.59 31.54 -22.61
C SER A 8 -19.07 30.12 -22.24
N THR A 9 -20.01 29.56 -23.00
CA THR A 9 -20.62 28.26 -22.73
C THR A 9 -19.67 27.10 -23.05
N HIS A 10 -18.88 27.19 -24.12
CA HIS A 10 -17.90 26.16 -24.46
C HIS A 10 -16.76 26.07 -23.46
N LEU A 11 -16.27 27.22 -22.96
CA LEU A 11 -15.20 27.26 -21.97
C LEU A 11 -15.67 26.70 -20.61
N ARG A 12 -16.93 27.00 -20.22
CA ARG A 12 -17.54 26.46 -19.00
C ARG A 12 -17.81 24.96 -19.09
N LEU A 13 -18.29 24.47 -20.22
CA LEU A 13 -18.46 23.03 -20.45
C LEU A 13 -17.12 22.30 -20.44
N LEU A 14 -16.08 22.87 -21.07
CA LEU A 14 -14.73 22.32 -21.06
C LEU A 14 -14.18 22.21 -19.62
N LEU A 15 -14.31 23.28 -18.83
CA LEU A 15 -13.89 23.31 -17.43
C LEU A 15 -14.66 22.33 -16.55
N ILE A 16 -15.98 22.17 -16.76
CA ILE A 16 -16.79 21.18 -16.03
C ILE A 16 -16.37 19.75 -16.41
N THR A 17 -16.09 19.49 -17.69
CA THR A 17 -15.65 18.15 -18.14
C THR A 17 -14.24 17.79 -17.67
N THR A 18 -13.30 18.73 -17.63
CA THR A 18 -11.96 18.48 -17.10
C THR A 18 -11.98 18.30 -15.59
N SER A 19 -12.83 19.04 -14.89
CA SER A 19 -13.04 18.88 -13.43
C SER A 19 -13.69 17.55 -13.09
N ALA A 20 -14.72 17.14 -13.83
CA ALA A 20 -15.39 15.84 -13.65
C ALA A 20 -14.48 14.66 -14.00
N GLY A 21 -13.65 14.80 -15.04
CA GLY A 21 -12.63 13.81 -15.40
C GLY A 21 -11.54 13.66 -14.35
N GLY A 22 -11.09 14.77 -13.73
CA GLY A 22 -10.15 14.74 -12.62
C GLY A 22 -10.72 14.09 -11.35
N ILE A 23 -12.00 14.30 -11.06
CA ILE A 23 -12.70 13.67 -9.93
C ILE A 23 -12.87 12.17 -10.17
N LEU A 24 -13.31 11.75 -11.36
CA LEU A 24 -13.36 10.34 -11.74
C LEU A 24 -11.97 9.67 -11.70
N PHE A 25 -10.93 10.39 -12.10
CA PHE A 25 -9.54 9.91 -12.01
C PHE A 25 -9.09 9.70 -10.56
N SER A 26 -9.46 10.61 -9.65
CA SER A 26 -9.14 10.50 -8.22
C SER A 26 -9.92 9.41 -7.46
N LEU A 27 -11.04 8.95 -8.01
CA LEU A 27 -11.91 7.94 -7.39
C LEU A 27 -11.61 6.50 -7.85
N VAL A 28 -10.69 6.33 -8.82
CA VAL A 28 -10.42 5.05 -9.46
C VAL A 28 -9.00 4.60 -9.12
N GLU A 29 -8.86 3.92 -7.99
CA GLU A 29 -7.58 3.31 -7.57
C GLU A 29 -7.26 2.00 -8.31
N LYS A 30 -8.18 1.50 -9.15
CA LYS A 30 -8.04 0.18 -9.78
C LYS A 30 -7.87 0.32 -11.29
N GLY A 31 -6.69 -0.03 -11.79
CA GLY A 31 -6.32 0.08 -13.22
C GLY A 31 -7.32 -0.53 -14.21
N TRP A 32 -8.05 -1.58 -13.81
CA TRP A 32 -9.03 -2.24 -14.69
C TRP A 32 -10.25 -1.38 -15.06
N VAL A 33 -10.59 -0.36 -14.27
CA VAL A 33 -11.76 0.49 -14.52
C VAL A 33 -11.57 1.35 -15.77
N PHE A 34 -10.36 1.87 -16.00
CA PHE A 34 -10.06 2.61 -17.22
C PHE A 34 -10.14 1.73 -18.46
N SER A 35 -9.68 0.47 -18.34
CA SER A 35 -9.80 -0.52 -19.41
C SER A 35 -11.27 -0.76 -19.79
N VAL A 36 -12.16 -0.86 -18.80
CA VAL A 36 -13.61 -1.01 -19.01
C VAL A 36 -14.22 0.24 -19.65
N ILE A 37 -13.87 1.43 -19.16
CA ILE A 37 -14.36 2.70 -19.71
C ILE A 37 -13.95 2.87 -21.16
N PHE A 38 -12.69 2.60 -21.51
CA PHE A 38 -12.20 2.74 -22.88
C PHE A 38 -12.79 1.68 -23.81
N ALA A 39 -12.97 0.44 -23.33
CA ALA A 39 -13.64 -0.62 -24.10
C ALA A 39 -15.11 -0.26 -24.40
N LEU A 40 -15.86 0.20 -23.40
CA LEU A 40 -17.25 0.63 -23.56
C LEU A 40 -17.35 1.87 -24.45
N GLY A 41 -16.46 2.85 -24.28
CA GLY A 41 -16.38 4.04 -25.14
C GLY A 41 -16.12 3.68 -26.60
N THR A 42 -15.21 2.73 -26.85
CA THR A 42 -14.91 2.21 -28.19
C THR A 42 -16.12 1.52 -28.80
N LEU A 43 -16.81 0.66 -28.02
CA LEU A 43 -18.01 -0.04 -28.47
C LEU A 43 -19.15 0.93 -28.83
N VAL A 44 -19.45 1.88 -27.95
CA VAL A 44 -20.52 2.88 -28.16
C VAL A 44 -20.18 3.75 -29.36
N ALA A 45 -18.95 4.24 -29.48
CA ALA A 45 -18.54 5.04 -30.64
C ALA A 45 -18.62 4.25 -31.94
N GLY A 46 -18.25 2.96 -31.93
CA GLY A 46 -18.37 2.06 -33.07
C GLY A 46 -19.83 1.87 -33.52
N ILE A 47 -20.75 1.66 -32.57
CA ILE A 47 -22.19 1.58 -32.85
C ILE A 47 -22.69 2.90 -33.46
N LEU A 48 -22.31 4.04 -32.89
CA LEU A 48 -22.74 5.35 -33.37
C LEU A 48 -22.24 5.66 -34.79
N VAL A 49 -21.03 5.25 -35.17
CA VAL A 49 -20.50 5.41 -36.54
C VAL A 49 -21.37 4.70 -37.58
N VAL A 50 -21.94 3.55 -37.24
CA VAL A 50 -22.83 2.76 -38.11
C VAL A 50 -24.23 3.39 -38.20
N TRP A 51 -24.74 3.93 -37.09
CA TRP A 51 -26.11 4.44 -36.99
C TRP A 51 -26.26 5.89 -37.46
N VAL A 52 -25.22 6.73 -37.29
CA VAL A 52 -25.27 8.14 -37.63
C VAL A 52 -25.10 8.35 -39.13
N ARG A 53 -26.17 8.81 -39.78
CA ARG A 53 -26.21 9.08 -41.23
C ARG A 53 -25.74 10.50 -41.60
N GLN A 54 -25.82 11.46 -40.67
CA GLN A 54 -25.45 12.86 -40.95
C GLN A 54 -23.92 13.04 -40.98
N PRO A 55 -23.31 13.58 -42.07
CA PRO A 55 -21.86 13.63 -42.25
C PRO A 55 -21.09 14.32 -41.11
N ARG A 56 -21.60 15.45 -40.62
CA ARG A 56 -20.99 16.20 -39.51
C ARG A 56 -20.86 15.35 -38.23
N TRP A 57 -21.92 14.62 -37.88
CA TRP A 57 -21.95 13.81 -36.68
C TRP A 57 -21.21 12.50 -36.86
N LYS A 58 -21.19 11.96 -38.09
CA LYS A 58 -20.38 10.79 -38.43
C LYS A 58 -18.88 11.06 -38.23
N ASN A 59 -18.41 12.24 -38.65
CA ASN A 59 -17.02 12.66 -38.42
C ASN A 59 -16.70 12.78 -36.92
N VAL A 60 -17.61 13.37 -36.13
CA VAL A 60 -17.45 13.44 -34.66
C VAL A 60 -17.38 12.04 -34.05
N THR A 61 -18.25 11.11 -34.44
CA THR A 61 -18.23 9.74 -33.93
C THR A 61 -16.99 8.96 -34.34
N LEU A 62 -16.43 9.23 -35.52
CA LEU A 62 -15.15 8.65 -35.97
C LEU A 62 -13.97 9.17 -35.14
N ILE A 63 -13.96 10.46 -34.81
CA ILE A 63 -12.94 11.03 -33.92
C ILE A 63 -13.05 10.39 -32.53
N LEU A 64 -14.26 10.30 -31.97
CA LEU A 64 -14.47 9.65 -30.67
C LEU A 64 -14.03 8.18 -30.69
N LEU A 65 -14.39 7.43 -31.74
CA LEU A 65 -13.94 6.04 -31.91
C LEU A 65 -12.41 5.96 -31.93
N SER A 66 -11.74 6.83 -32.69
CA SER A 66 -10.27 6.85 -32.75
C SER A 66 -9.63 7.15 -31.41
N VAL A 67 -10.16 8.12 -30.65
CA VAL A 67 -9.65 8.48 -29.32
C VAL A 67 -9.81 7.32 -28.34
N PHE A 68 -11.03 6.76 -28.22
CA PHE A 68 -11.27 5.64 -27.31
C PHE A 68 -10.49 4.38 -27.70
N ALA A 69 -10.34 4.09 -28.99
CA ALA A 69 -9.54 2.97 -29.46
C ALA A 69 -8.06 3.16 -29.13
N CYS A 70 -7.49 4.36 -29.35
CA CYS A 70 -6.11 4.66 -28.98
C CYS A 70 -5.89 4.54 -27.46
N LEU A 71 -6.82 5.04 -26.64
CA LEU A 71 -6.74 4.93 -25.19
C LEU A 71 -6.85 3.47 -24.72
N ALA A 72 -7.75 2.68 -25.32
CA ALA A 72 -7.87 1.25 -25.02
C ALA A 72 -6.59 0.48 -25.38
N ILE A 73 -5.98 0.79 -26.53
CA ILE A 73 -4.70 0.18 -26.95
C ILE A 73 -3.58 0.58 -25.99
N ALA A 74 -3.47 1.87 -25.63
CA ALA A 74 -2.46 2.35 -24.69
C ALA A 74 -2.60 1.66 -23.33
N GLU A 75 -3.82 1.52 -22.83
CA GLU A 75 -4.10 0.82 -21.57
C GLU A 75 -3.72 -0.66 -21.64
N ILE A 76 -4.08 -1.37 -22.72
CA ILE A 76 -3.69 -2.77 -22.93
C ILE A 76 -2.16 -2.90 -22.96
N LEU A 77 -1.47 -1.99 -23.65
CA LEU A 77 0.00 -1.98 -23.68
C LEU A 77 0.57 -1.72 -22.29
N CYS A 78 0.04 -0.76 -21.54
CA CYS A 78 0.42 -0.52 -20.15
C CYS A 78 0.20 -1.76 -19.29
N LEU A 79 -0.93 -2.45 -19.40
CA LEU A 79 -1.21 -3.68 -18.65
C LEU A 79 -0.26 -4.83 -19.03
N LEU A 80 0.09 -4.96 -20.31
CA LEU A 80 1.03 -5.98 -20.78
C LEU A 80 2.47 -5.69 -20.32
N LEU A 81 2.88 -4.42 -20.37
CA LEU A 81 4.23 -3.98 -19.98
C LEU A 81 4.40 -3.91 -18.46
N ASN A 82 3.35 -3.54 -17.75
CA ASN A 82 3.32 -3.37 -16.29
C ASN A 82 2.83 -4.62 -15.56
N ARG A 83 2.91 -5.80 -16.19
CA ARG A 83 2.77 -7.07 -15.45
C ARG A 83 3.89 -7.13 -14.42
N THR A 84 3.53 -6.85 -13.17
CA THR A 84 4.36 -7.06 -12.00
C THR A 84 4.38 -8.56 -11.73
N ASP A 85 5.33 -9.26 -12.36
CA ASP A 85 5.61 -10.66 -12.07
C ASP A 85 6.49 -10.73 -10.80
N GLU A 86 5.99 -10.18 -9.69
CA GLU A 86 6.66 -10.31 -8.40
C GLU A 86 6.26 -11.64 -7.77
N SER A 87 7.25 -12.42 -7.34
CA SER A 87 7.01 -13.63 -6.58
C SER A 87 7.93 -13.67 -5.37
N TYR A 88 7.42 -14.27 -4.30
CA TYR A 88 8.19 -14.55 -3.09
C TYR A 88 8.44 -16.06 -3.04
N SER A 89 9.65 -16.45 -2.64
CA SER A 89 10.00 -17.85 -2.39
C SER A 89 10.69 -17.99 -1.03
N GLY A 90 10.90 -19.24 -0.62
CA GLY A 90 11.42 -19.56 0.71
C GLY A 90 10.32 -19.60 1.77
N GLU A 91 10.71 -19.32 3.02
CA GLU A 91 9.87 -19.57 4.20
C GLU A 91 8.76 -18.53 4.41
N TYR A 92 8.78 -17.45 3.62
CA TYR A 92 7.70 -16.48 3.51
C TYR A 92 6.34 -17.14 3.20
N THR A 93 6.35 -18.35 2.63
CA THR A 93 5.15 -19.01 2.08
C THR A 93 4.51 -20.06 2.99
N THR A 94 5.15 -20.48 4.10
CA THR A 94 4.67 -21.66 4.85
C THR A 94 4.67 -21.53 6.38
N SER A 95 5.65 -20.84 6.99
CA SER A 95 5.82 -20.85 8.46
C SER A 95 6.15 -19.49 9.07
N TYR A 96 6.35 -18.46 8.25
CA TYR A 96 6.88 -17.17 8.68
C TYR A 96 5.97 -16.40 9.66
N PHE A 97 4.66 -16.50 9.48
CA PHE A 97 3.69 -15.83 10.34
C PHE A 97 2.52 -16.76 10.65
N ARG A 98 1.77 -16.41 11.69
CA ARG A 98 0.51 -17.05 12.04
C ARG A 98 -0.61 -16.03 11.96
N SER A 99 -1.79 -16.48 11.55
CA SER A 99 -3.02 -15.75 11.84
C SER A 99 -3.41 -16.02 13.29
N ASP A 100 -3.81 -14.99 14.00
CA ASP A 100 -4.32 -15.13 15.36
C ASP A 100 -5.84 -15.38 15.39
N GLY A 101 -6.51 -15.37 14.22
CA GLY A 101 -7.96 -15.60 14.09
C GLY A 101 -8.79 -14.44 14.64
N GLU A 102 -10.10 -14.65 14.81
CA GLU A 102 -11.03 -13.62 15.30
C GLU A 102 -10.75 -13.21 16.76
N ASP A 103 -10.20 -14.12 17.57
CA ASP A 103 -9.87 -13.87 18.98
C ASP A 103 -8.46 -13.26 19.16
N GLY A 104 -7.74 -13.07 18.06
CA GLY A 104 -6.40 -12.52 18.03
C GLY A 104 -6.38 -11.01 18.26
N ASP A 105 -5.40 -10.53 19.03
CA ASP A 105 -5.28 -9.08 19.24
C ASP A 105 -4.88 -8.35 17.96
N LEU A 106 -3.90 -8.82 17.21
CA LEU A 106 -3.33 -8.09 16.06
C LEU A 106 -3.81 -8.61 14.70
N GLY A 107 -4.62 -9.68 14.70
CA GLY A 107 -5.06 -10.41 13.52
C GLY A 107 -4.05 -11.42 12.99
N TYR A 108 -2.76 -11.08 12.99
CA TYR A 108 -1.67 -11.98 12.62
C TYR A 108 -0.33 -11.48 13.19
N GLU A 109 0.64 -12.37 13.39
CA GLU A 109 1.95 -12.08 13.99
C GLU A 109 3.05 -12.96 13.39
N PRO A 110 4.33 -12.51 13.38
CA PRO A 110 5.43 -13.38 12.99
C PRO A 110 5.62 -14.53 13.98
N ASN A 111 6.09 -15.66 13.47
CA ASN A 111 6.59 -16.74 14.32
C ASN A 111 8.04 -16.45 14.74
N PRO A 112 8.45 -16.81 15.97
CA PRO A 112 9.85 -16.72 16.38
C PRO A 112 10.74 -17.63 15.54
N GLY A 113 11.96 -17.19 15.25
CA GLY A 113 12.92 -17.97 14.46
C GLY A 113 13.69 -17.12 13.46
N ASN A 114 14.50 -17.80 12.65
CA ASN A 114 15.23 -17.19 11.54
C ASN A 114 14.59 -17.65 10.24
N PHE A 115 14.15 -16.70 9.42
CA PHE A 115 13.42 -17.00 8.20
C PHE A 115 14.15 -16.46 6.98
N THR A 116 14.48 -17.35 6.04
CA THR A 116 15.11 -16.92 4.79
C THR A 116 14.03 -16.60 3.75
N VAL A 117 14.03 -15.34 3.31
CA VAL A 117 13.04 -14.76 2.40
C VAL A 117 13.73 -14.29 1.14
N GLN A 118 13.20 -14.73 0.01
CA GLN A 118 13.70 -14.34 -1.30
C GLN A 118 12.57 -13.70 -2.10
N LYS A 119 12.86 -12.54 -2.69
CA LYS A 119 11.93 -11.86 -3.60
C LYS A 119 12.50 -11.90 -5.00
N TYR A 120 11.66 -12.27 -5.96
CA TYR A 120 11.97 -12.32 -7.37
C TYR A 120 11.08 -11.35 -8.13
N HIS A 121 11.62 -10.78 -9.19
CA HIS A 121 10.88 -10.08 -10.22
C HIS A 121 11.15 -10.79 -11.54
N ARG A 122 10.15 -11.51 -12.04
CA ARG A 122 10.31 -12.58 -13.04
C ARG A 122 11.30 -13.62 -12.53
N ASP A 123 12.35 -13.89 -13.30
CA ASP A 123 13.40 -14.86 -12.96
C ASP A 123 14.61 -14.20 -12.28
N HIS A 124 14.55 -12.89 -11.99
CA HIS A 124 15.64 -12.16 -11.36
C HIS A 124 15.43 -12.05 -9.85
N LEU A 125 16.43 -12.51 -9.08
CA LEU A 125 16.49 -12.30 -7.64
C LEU A 125 16.63 -10.80 -7.34
N VAL A 126 15.67 -10.22 -6.63
CA VAL A 126 15.69 -8.83 -6.16
C VAL A 126 16.47 -8.75 -4.86
N TYR A 127 16.16 -9.61 -3.89
CA TYR A 127 16.91 -9.76 -2.64
C TYR A 127 16.73 -11.14 -2.03
N SER A 128 17.66 -11.54 -1.17
CA SER A 128 17.63 -12.77 -0.38
C SER A 128 18.16 -12.50 1.02
N GLN A 129 17.28 -12.32 2.00
CA GLN A 129 17.66 -11.95 3.36
C GLN A 129 17.15 -12.99 4.37
N THR A 130 17.86 -13.12 5.48
CA THR A 130 17.37 -13.85 6.66
C THR A 130 16.87 -12.84 7.69
N TYR A 131 15.64 -13.04 8.15
CA TYR A 131 15.01 -12.21 9.17
C TYR A 131 14.99 -12.96 10.49
N ALA A 132 15.62 -12.41 11.53
CA ALA A 132 15.52 -12.93 12.88
C ALA A 132 14.30 -12.33 13.60
N ILE A 133 13.43 -13.19 14.12
CA ILE A 133 12.26 -12.83 14.93
C ILE A 133 12.47 -13.35 16.35
N THR A 134 12.35 -12.47 17.33
CA THR A 134 12.56 -12.79 18.74
C THR A 134 11.45 -13.70 19.29
N PRO A 135 11.66 -14.34 20.47
CA PRO A 135 10.59 -15.04 21.18
C PRO A 135 9.37 -14.14 21.48
N GLN A 136 9.57 -12.84 21.63
CA GLN A 136 8.53 -11.82 21.80
C GLN A 136 7.80 -11.46 20.50
N ARG A 137 8.10 -12.16 19.39
CA ARG A 137 7.45 -11.98 18.07
C ARG A 137 7.64 -10.58 17.48
N ILE A 138 8.82 -9.99 17.72
CA ILE A 138 9.23 -8.71 17.11
C ILE A 138 10.48 -8.92 16.26
N ARG A 139 10.77 -7.97 15.37
CA ARG A 139 11.99 -8.03 14.55
C ARG A 139 13.21 -7.83 15.44
N GLU A 140 14.17 -8.76 15.36
CA GLU A 140 15.46 -8.62 16.03
C GLU A 140 16.15 -7.33 15.57
N THR A 141 16.68 -6.58 16.53
CA THR A 141 17.46 -5.37 16.26
C THR A 141 18.81 -5.53 16.97
N PRO A 142 19.85 -6.04 16.27
CA PRO A 142 21.16 -6.24 16.85
C PRO A 142 21.71 -4.92 17.39
N GLN A 143 22.01 -4.87 18.68
CA GLN A 143 22.34 -3.62 19.34
C GLN A 143 23.21 -3.86 20.57
N LYS A 144 23.91 -2.81 21.00
CA LYS A 144 24.55 -2.77 22.31
C LYS A 144 23.54 -2.16 23.29
N VAL A 145 23.31 -2.81 24.43
CA VAL A 145 22.43 -2.28 25.49
C VAL A 145 23.25 -2.09 26.76
N ARG A 146 23.01 -0.98 27.46
CA ARG A 146 23.59 -0.65 28.78
C ARG A 146 22.47 -0.54 29.80
N ALA A 147 22.82 -0.56 31.09
CA ALA A 147 21.81 -0.52 32.17
C ALA A 147 20.97 0.77 32.13
N GLU A 148 21.56 1.86 31.66
CA GLU A 148 20.97 3.19 31.55
C GLU A 148 20.34 3.48 30.18
N SER A 149 20.22 2.49 29.29
CA SER A 149 19.64 2.70 27.96
C SER A 149 18.16 3.12 28.04
N CYS A 150 17.79 4.14 27.27
CA CYS A 150 16.39 4.52 27.11
C CYS A 150 15.69 3.54 26.16
N ASN A 151 14.58 2.95 26.61
CA ASN A 151 13.74 2.12 25.74
C ASN A 151 13.06 2.96 24.65
N VAL A 152 13.25 2.58 23.39
CA VAL A 152 12.69 3.23 22.20
C VAL A 152 11.94 2.20 21.37
N VAL A 153 10.68 2.50 21.03
CA VAL A 153 9.79 1.56 20.34
C VAL A 153 9.47 2.08 18.95
N PHE A 154 9.68 1.24 17.94
CA PHE A 154 9.35 1.53 16.55
C PHE A 154 8.09 0.77 16.14
N PHE A 155 7.10 1.49 15.64
CA PHE A 155 5.89 0.94 15.03
C PHE A 155 5.81 1.30 13.55
N GLY A 156 5.21 0.42 12.77
CA GLY A 156 4.93 0.68 11.36
C GLY A 156 4.71 -0.61 10.58
N GLY A 157 4.72 -0.49 9.26
CA GLY A 157 4.54 -1.61 8.36
C GLY A 157 5.86 -2.30 7.97
N SER A 158 5.90 -2.78 6.72
CA SER A 158 7.06 -3.42 6.11
C SER A 158 8.33 -2.55 6.08
N TYR A 159 8.20 -1.23 5.96
CA TYR A 159 9.35 -0.32 5.96
C TYR A 159 10.05 -0.26 7.32
N THR A 160 9.29 -0.29 8.42
CA THR A 160 9.87 -0.30 9.77
C THR A 160 10.45 -1.66 10.11
N PHE A 161 9.73 -2.73 9.71
CA PHE A 161 10.24 -4.10 9.79
C PHE A 161 11.57 -4.28 9.06
N GLY A 162 11.77 -3.56 7.94
CA GLY A 162 12.96 -3.69 7.09
C GLY A 162 12.79 -4.80 6.05
N GLU A 163 11.66 -4.82 5.35
CA GLU A 163 11.51 -5.70 4.19
C GLU A 163 12.63 -5.46 3.16
N GLY A 164 13.21 -6.54 2.68
CA GLY A 164 14.33 -6.51 1.74
C GLY A 164 15.71 -6.27 2.34
N VAL A 165 15.83 -6.02 3.66
CA VAL A 165 17.13 -5.74 4.30
C VAL A 165 17.41 -6.64 5.50
N GLY A 166 18.70 -6.83 5.81
CA GLY A 166 19.15 -7.69 6.91
C GLY A 166 18.94 -7.05 8.28
N ASP A 167 19.13 -7.83 9.34
CA ASP A 167 18.96 -7.35 10.73
C ASP A 167 19.86 -6.15 11.05
N HIS A 168 21.05 -6.09 10.43
CA HIS A 168 22.03 -5.01 10.57
C HIS A 168 21.85 -3.87 9.55
N GLU A 169 20.68 -3.77 8.91
CA GLU A 169 20.42 -2.82 7.82
C GLU A 169 19.04 -2.17 7.93
N THR A 170 18.29 -2.45 8.99
CA THR A 170 17.00 -1.81 9.25
C THR A 170 17.17 -0.39 9.77
N MET A 171 16.17 0.47 9.56
CA MET A 171 16.19 1.83 10.12
C MET A 171 16.28 1.82 11.66
N PRO A 172 15.51 0.97 12.39
CA PRO A 172 15.68 0.82 13.84
C PRO A 172 17.09 0.36 14.26
N TYR A 173 17.74 -0.52 13.48
CA TYR A 173 19.13 -0.91 13.72
C TYR A 173 20.08 0.29 13.64
N PHE A 174 19.99 1.10 12.58
CA PHE A 174 20.85 2.28 12.46
C PHE A 174 20.59 3.28 13.61
N PHE A 175 19.34 3.45 14.03
CA PHE A 175 19.02 4.26 15.20
C PHE A 175 19.71 3.75 16.47
N ALA A 176 19.64 2.44 16.75
CA ALA A 176 20.34 1.82 17.87
C ALA A 176 21.88 1.97 17.76
N LYS A 177 22.43 1.74 16.57
CA LYS A 177 23.87 1.80 16.29
C LYS A 177 24.43 3.19 16.54
N GLU A 178 23.80 4.23 16.00
CA GLU A 178 24.23 5.63 16.19
C GLU A 178 24.04 6.10 17.65
N GLY A 179 23.14 5.45 18.39
CA GLY A 179 22.98 5.66 19.83
C GLY A 179 24.12 5.13 20.71
N ASP A 180 24.97 4.24 20.20
CA ASP A 180 26.08 3.56 20.92
C ASP A 180 25.72 3.12 22.35
N GLY A 181 24.62 2.38 22.49
CA GLY A 181 24.17 1.85 23.78
C GLY A 181 23.39 2.82 24.66
N LYS A 182 23.06 4.02 24.18
CA LYS A 182 22.10 4.92 24.84
C LYS A 182 20.65 4.50 24.65
N PHE A 183 20.35 3.69 23.65
CA PHE A 183 18.99 3.28 23.31
C PHE A 183 18.88 1.76 23.29
N ASN A 184 17.79 1.27 23.88
CA ASN A 184 17.33 -0.10 23.76
C ASN A 184 16.11 -0.10 22.84
N VAL A 185 16.31 -0.53 21.61
CA VAL A 185 15.40 -0.36 20.49
C VAL A 185 14.58 -1.61 20.25
N TYR A 186 13.26 -1.45 20.15
CA TYR A 186 12.31 -2.52 19.87
C TYR A 186 11.62 -2.26 18.54
N ASN A 187 11.76 -3.17 17.57
CA ASN A 187 11.13 -3.07 16.26
C ASN A 187 9.84 -3.89 16.20
N LEU A 188 8.72 -3.23 16.49
CA LEU A 188 7.36 -3.79 16.44
C LEU A 188 6.72 -3.59 15.06
N GLY A 189 7.48 -3.17 14.05
CA GLY A 189 7.01 -3.13 12.69
C GLY A 189 6.77 -4.54 12.14
N PHE A 190 5.74 -4.71 11.30
CA PHE A 190 5.53 -5.97 10.59
C PHE A 190 4.85 -5.74 9.23
N HIS A 191 5.00 -6.68 8.30
CA HIS A 191 4.42 -6.54 6.96
C HIS A 191 2.91 -6.31 7.05
N GLY A 192 2.42 -5.27 6.39
CA GLY A 192 1.01 -4.91 6.40
C GLY A 192 0.52 -4.22 7.68
N TYR A 193 1.30 -4.13 8.76
CA TYR A 193 0.84 -3.40 9.95
C TYR A 193 0.60 -1.91 9.67
N GLY A 194 -0.30 -1.34 10.45
CA GLY A 194 -0.68 0.06 10.39
C GLY A 194 -0.93 0.64 11.79
N PRO A 195 -1.59 1.82 11.86
CA PRO A 195 -1.85 2.50 13.12
C PRO A 195 -2.85 1.74 13.98
N HIS A 196 -3.70 0.89 13.39
CA HIS A 196 -4.64 0.03 14.10
C HIS A 196 -3.94 -1.08 14.88
N GLN A 197 -2.92 -1.76 14.34
CA GLN A 197 -2.11 -2.69 15.14
C GLN A 197 -1.29 -1.96 16.20
N MET A 198 -0.75 -0.77 15.91
CA MET A 198 -0.06 0.04 16.92
C MET A 198 -0.99 0.37 18.09
N LEU A 199 -2.18 0.93 17.80
CA LEU A 199 -3.15 1.30 18.83
C LEU A 199 -3.54 0.08 19.66
N ARG A 200 -3.82 -1.06 19.00
CA ARG A 200 -4.16 -2.29 19.71
C ARG A 200 -3.03 -2.80 20.60
N ALA A 201 -1.77 -2.72 20.15
CA ALA A 201 -0.61 -3.09 20.97
C ALA A 201 -0.42 -2.18 22.20
N LEU A 202 -0.89 -0.92 22.13
CA LEU A 202 -0.87 0.03 23.25
C LEU A 202 -2.05 -0.18 24.22
N GLU A 203 -3.23 -0.51 23.69
CA GLU A 203 -4.43 -0.79 24.48
C GLU A 203 -4.35 -2.14 25.20
N THR A 204 -3.64 -3.09 24.60
CA THR A 204 -3.35 -4.40 25.18
C THR A 204 -2.08 -4.33 26.01
N GLU A 205 -1.91 -5.26 26.96
CA GLU A 205 -0.67 -5.34 27.75
C GLU A 205 0.53 -5.88 26.96
N ARG A 206 0.43 -5.99 25.63
CA ARG A 206 1.49 -6.48 24.74
C ARG A 206 2.76 -5.67 24.89
N LEU A 207 2.67 -4.34 24.89
CA LEU A 207 3.87 -3.50 25.01
C LEU A 207 4.59 -3.73 26.35
N LYS A 208 3.84 -3.91 27.44
CA LYS A 208 4.40 -4.23 28.77
C LYS A 208 5.06 -5.61 28.81
N ALA A 209 4.58 -6.56 28.01
CA ALA A 209 5.15 -7.91 27.92
C ALA A 209 6.43 -7.96 27.05
N ILE A 210 6.67 -6.95 26.23
CA ILE A 210 7.81 -6.86 25.31
C ILE A 210 8.92 -5.97 25.87
N VAL A 211 8.56 -4.83 26.46
CA VAL A 211 9.50 -3.80 26.91
C VAL A 211 9.64 -3.84 28.41
N ASP A 212 10.85 -4.13 28.88
CA ASP A 212 11.19 -4.09 30.30
C ASP A 212 11.42 -2.65 30.75
N GLY A 213 10.51 -2.14 31.58
CA GLY A 213 10.59 -0.79 32.14
C GLY A 213 9.90 0.28 31.30
N PRO A 214 10.12 1.58 31.61
CA PRO A 214 9.41 2.67 30.96
C PRO A 214 9.83 2.81 29.50
N VAL A 215 8.86 3.04 28.62
CA VAL A 215 9.09 3.46 27.22
C VAL A 215 9.36 4.96 27.22
N HIS A 216 10.50 5.37 26.68
CA HIS A 216 10.95 6.76 26.69
C HIS A 216 10.63 7.49 25.38
N LEU A 217 10.60 6.75 24.27
CA LEU A 217 10.31 7.29 22.94
C LEU A 217 9.56 6.27 22.10
N VAL A 218 8.54 6.73 21.38
CA VAL A 218 7.82 5.95 20.37
C VAL A 218 8.00 6.63 19.03
N ILE A 219 8.40 5.86 18.01
CA ILE A 219 8.55 6.32 16.64
C ILE A 219 7.58 5.51 15.78
N TYR A 220 6.69 6.19 15.07
CA TYR A 220 5.76 5.56 14.13
C TYR A 220 6.09 5.98 12.70
N GLN A 221 6.31 5.00 11.82
CA GLN A 221 6.51 5.25 10.39
C GLN A 221 5.19 5.05 9.64
N GLY A 222 4.54 6.16 9.29
CA GLY A 222 3.33 6.16 8.48
C GLY A 222 3.62 6.13 6.97
N ILE A 223 2.83 5.37 6.23
CA ILE A 223 2.74 5.45 4.76
C ILE A 223 1.28 5.64 4.34
N GLN A 224 1.05 6.16 3.14
CA GLN A 224 -0.31 6.48 2.65
C GLN A 224 -1.27 5.28 2.70
N SER A 225 -0.79 4.08 2.37
CA SER A 225 -1.61 2.86 2.40
C SER A 225 -2.08 2.46 3.81
N HIS A 226 -1.60 3.10 4.87
CA HIS A 226 -2.12 2.89 6.22
C HIS A 226 -3.56 3.36 6.38
N VAL A 227 -3.99 4.36 5.59
CA VAL A 227 -5.38 4.84 5.59
C VAL A 227 -6.33 3.74 5.15
N ASP A 228 -6.00 3.01 4.09
CA ASP A 228 -6.84 1.91 3.59
C ASP A 228 -6.86 0.74 4.55
N ARG A 229 -5.72 0.43 5.18
CA ARG A 229 -5.61 -0.65 6.16
C ARG A 229 -6.49 -0.38 7.39
N VAL A 230 -6.39 0.81 7.98
CA VAL A 230 -7.20 1.17 9.16
C VAL A 230 -8.69 1.27 8.82
N ALA A 231 -9.04 1.65 7.60
CA ALA A 231 -10.41 1.68 7.13
C ALA A 231 -10.99 0.29 6.83
N GLY A 232 -10.19 -0.78 6.90
CA GLY A 232 -10.62 -2.13 6.53
C GLY A 232 -10.82 -2.34 5.03
N ASN A 233 -10.22 -1.49 4.19
CA ASN A 233 -10.31 -1.56 2.73
C ASN A 233 -9.29 -2.53 2.11
N THR A 234 -8.41 -3.13 2.91
CA THR A 234 -7.44 -4.13 2.47
C THR A 234 -8.01 -5.55 2.56
N PHE A 235 -8.07 -6.24 1.43
CA PHE A 235 -8.70 -7.56 1.34
C PHE A 235 -8.01 -8.66 2.17
N TRP A 236 -6.74 -8.50 2.54
CA TRP A 236 -5.97 -9.53 3.25
C TRP A 236 -5.99 -9.35 4.78
N ASP A 237 -6.33 -8.16 5.29
CA ASP A 237 -6.33 -7.85 6.73
C ASP A 237 -7.68 -8.20 7.38
N HIS A 238 -8.10 -9.46 7.22
CA HIS A 238 -9.44 -9.89 7.62
C HIS A 238 -9.68 -9.77 9.13
N TYR A 239 -8.68 -10.15 9.93
CA TYR A 239 -8.73 -10.23 11.38
C TYR A 239 -8.01 -9.07 12.08
N GLY A 240 -7.53 -8.07 11.32
CA GLY A 240 -6.85 -6.91 11.88
C GLY A 240 -7.77 -6.12 12.82
N PRO A 241 -7.21 -5.37 13.80
CA PRO A 241 -7.99 -4.56 14.72
C PRO A 241 -8.87 -3.56 14.00
N ARG A 242 -10.16 -3.51 14.35
CA ARG A 242 -11.12 -2.56 13.76
C ARG A 242 -11.60 -1.59 14.80
N TYR A 243 -11.55 -0.31 14.45
CA TYR A 243 -11.99 0.78 15.31
C TYR A 243 -13.16 1.50 14.65
N THR A 244 -14.17 1.81 15.46
CA THR A 244 -15.29 2.67 15.07
C THR A 244 -15.24 3.93 15.92
N LEU A 245 -15.52 5.08 15.30
CA LEU A 245 -15.74 6.29 16.07
C LEU A 245 -17.06 6.13 16.83
N MET A 246 -17.05 6.42 18.13
CA MET A 246 -18.30 6.50 18.86
C MET A 246 -19.14 7.66 18.30
N PRO A 247 -20.45 7.46 18.07
CA PRO A 247 -21.34 8.47 17.52
C PRO A 247 -21.52 9.69 18.44
#